data_AF-A0A960Q7T4-F1
#
_entry.id   AF-A0A960Q7T4-F1
#
_cell.length_a   1.000
_cell.length_b   1.000
_cell.length_c   1.000
_cell.angle_alpha   90.00
_cell.angle_beta   90.00
_cell.angle_gamma   90.00
#
_symmetry.space_group_name_H-M   'P 1'
#
loop_
_entity.id
_entity.type
_entity.pdbx_description
1 polymer ?
#
loop_
_entity_poly.entity_id
_entity_poly.type
_entity_poly.pdbx_seq_one_letter_code
_entity_poly.pdbx_strand_id
1 'polypeptide(L)'
;GVPIAVFVRKADGEVLIDPAVNARIFDTFVEEGADAWFQEGAAARFLGNEYDPEEWEKVDDILDVWFESGSSWNAVMRQRGLGYPVDLYLEGSDQHRGWFQTSLLPALGATGQPPFKSVLTHGFMVDKEGKKMSKSLGNALEVDALLRDFGADVCRWWVSSLAFENDIKVDLEFFEVSGESYRKVRNTLRFLLSNLSDFDPAADSGEPAGPFSLDAWA
;
A
#
# COMPACT_ATOMS: atom_id res chain seq x y z
N GLY A 1 7.23 -16.13 10.91
CA GLY A 1 6.20 -15.99 9.87
C GLY A 1 4.92 -16.60 10.38
N VAL A 2 3.79 -16.33 9.72
CA VAL A 2 2.51 -16.92 10.13
C VAL A 2 2.51 -18.42 9.82
N PRO A 3 2.16 -19.32 10.76
CA PRO A 3 2.18 -20.76 10.52
C PRO A 3 1.09 -21.19 9.54
N ILE A 4 1.34 -22.25 8.79
CA ILE A 4 0.29 -23.03 8.14
C ILE A 4 -0.38 -23.88 9.23
N ALA A 5 -1.33 -23.27 9.94
CA ALA A 5 -1.89 -23.83 11.17
C ALA A 5 -2.85 -25.00 10.91
N VAL A 6 -2.30 -26.16 10.55
CA VAL A 6 -3.02 -27.40 10.27
C VAL A 6 -2.37 -28.59 10.99
N PHE A 7 -3.18 -29.62 11.25
CA PHE A 7 -2.71 -30.92 11.72
C PHE A 7 -2.85 -31.94 10.59
N VAL A 8 -1.88 -32.84 10.47
CA VAL A 8 -1.85 -33.92 9.47
C VAL A 8 -1.79 -35.26 10.18
N ARG A 9 -2.66 -36.20 9.81
CA ARG A 9 -2.67 -37.53 10.41
C ARG A 9 -1.45 -38.32 9.96
N LYS A 10 -0.68 -38.86 10.91
CA LYS A 10 0.57 -39.59 10.60
C LYS A 10 0.35 -40.87 9.77
N ALA A 11 -0.82 -41.49 9.91
CA ALA A 11 -1.12 -42.78 9.28
C ALA A 11 -1.26 -42.69 7.74
N ASP A 12 -1.82 -41.60 7.22
CA ASP A 12 -2.20 -41.48 5.80
C ASP A 12 -2.05 -40.07 5.21
N GLY A 13 -1.64 -39.09 6.02
CA GLY A 13 -1.42 -37.72 5.55
C GLY A 13 -2.70 -36.90 5.40
N GLU A 14 -3.84 -37.34 5.92
CA GLU A 14 -5.07 -36.53 5.86
C GLU A 14 -4.95 -35.28 6.74
N VAL A 15 -5.38 -34.13 6.21
CA VAL A 15 -5.45 -32.87 6.95
C VAL A 15 -6.67 -32.89 7.86
N LEU A 16 -6.49 -32.49 9.11
CA LEU A 16 -7.58 -32.32 10.06
C LEU A 16 -8.45 -31.12 9.66
N ILE A 17 -9.70 -31.40 9.27
CA ILE A 17 -10.70 -30.37 8.99
C ILE A 17 -11.75 -30.42 10.09
N ASP A 18 -11.47 -29.73 11.21
CA ASP A 18 -12.37 -29.65 12.35
C ASP A 18 -12.65 -28.18 12.75
N PRO A 19 -13.92 -27.73 12.72
CA PRO A 19 -14.27 -26.36 13.07
C PRO A 19 -13.94 -25.95 14.51
N ALA A 20 -14.00 -26.86 15.48
CA ALA A 20 -13.72 -26.55 16.88
C ALA A 20 -12.21 -26.40 17.12
N VAL A 21 -11.38 -27.25 16.51
CA VAL A 21 -9.92 -27.09 16.49
C VAL A 21 -9.54 -25.77 15.82
N ASN A 22 -10.09 -25.48 14.64
CA ASN A 22 -9.82 -24.23 13.92
C ASN A 22 -10.24 -22.99 14.72
N ALA A 23 -11.37 -23.04 15.44
CA ALA A 23 -11.80 -21.96 16.32
C ALA A 23 -10.82 -21.75 17.49
N ARG A 24 -10.38 -22.83 18.17
CA ARG A 24 -9.37 -22.73 19.25
C ARG A 24 -8.06 -22.10 18.77
N ILE A 25 -7.60 -22.46 17.57
CA ILE A 25 -6.40 -21.89 16.95
C ILE A 25 -6.62 -20.40 16.68
N PHE A 26 -7.73 -20.05 16.02
CA PHE A 26 -8.07 -18.68 15.66
C PHE A 26 -8.16 -17.78 16.90
N ASP A 27 -8.93 -18.18 17.92
CA ASP A 27 -9.12 -17.42 19.15
C ASP A 27 -7.78 -17.19 19.86
N THR A 28 -6.96 -18.25 19.94
CA THR A 28 -5.61 -18.13 20.52
C THR A 28 -4.72 -17.19 19.71
N PHE A 29 -4.76 -17.22 18.38
CA PHE A 29 -3.97 -16.31 17.55
C PHE A 29 -4.42 -14.85 17.69
N VAL A 30 -5.70 -14.61 17.91
CA VAL A 30 -6.24 -13.27 18.17
C VAL A 30 -5.75 -12.74 19.52
N GLU A 31 -5.68 -13.58 20.54
CA GLU A 31 -5.29 -13.18 21.90
C GLU A 31 -3.77 -13.10 22.11
N GLU A 32 -3.03 -14.11 21.64
CA GLU A 32 -1.61 -14.32 21.96
C GLU A 32 -0.69 -14.10 20.75
N GLY A 33 -1.25 -13.97 19.55
CA GLY A 33 -0.50 -13.93 18.30
C GLY A 33 -0.16 -15.32 17.76
N ALA A 34 0.32 -15.34 16.51
CA ALA A 34 0.63 -16.57 15.78
C ALA A 34 1.78 -17.40 16.42
N ASP A 35 2.63 -16.76 17.22
CA ASP A 35 3.74 -17.42 17.91
C ASP A 35 3.27 -18.48 18.92
N ALA A 36 2.01 -18.40 19.38
CA ALA A 36 1.38 -19.43 20.20
C ALA A 36 1.41 -20.82 19.55
N TRP A 37 1.48 -20.89 18.21
CA TRP A 37 1.61 -22.15 17.48
C TRP A 37 2.92 -22.90 17.75
N PHE A 38 3.99 -22.17 18.07
CA PHE A 38 5.33 -22.71 18.26
C PHE A 38 5.68 -22.94 19.75
N GLN A 39 4.74 -22.67 20.65
CA GLN A 39 4.93 -22.90 22.07
C GLN A 39 4.91 -24.39 22.42
N GLU A 40 5.61 -24.74 23.50
CA GLU A 40 5.58 -26.10 24.04
C GLU A 40 4.16 -26.51 24.42
N GLY A 41 3.73 -27.71 24.02
CA GLY A 41 2.38 -28.21 24.27
C GLY A 41 1.30 -27.68 23.32
N ALA A 42 1.64 -26.84 22.33
CA ALA A 42 0.67 -26.29 21.36
C ALA A 42 -0.18 -27.36 20.67
N ALA A 43 0.41 -28.50 20.27
CA ALA A 43 -0.32 -29.59 19.63
C ALA A 43 -1.47 -30.11 20.52
N ALA A 44 -1.15 -30.49 21.77
CA ALA A 44 -2.16 -30.95 22.73
C ALA A 44 -3.18 -29.86 23.08
N ARG A 45 -2.73 -28.61 23.19
CA ARG A 45 -3.59 -27.45 23.44
C ARG A 45 -4.68 -27.30 22.36
N PHE A 46 -4.32 -27.37 21.08
CA PHE A 46 -5.25 -27.14 19.98
C PHE A 46 -6.08 -28.37 19.60
N LEU A 47 -5.51 -29.57 19.70
CA LEU A 47 -6.21 -30.84 19.48
C LEU A 47 -7.22 -31.15 20.59
N GLY A 48 -6.98 -30.64 21.81
CA GLY A 48 -7.85 -30.86 22.95
C GLY A 48 -7.92 -32.33 23.37
N ASN A 49 -9.07 -32.74 23.92
CA ASN A 49 -9.31 -34.13 24.35
C ASN A 49 -9.94 -34.98 23.23
N GLU A 50 -10.28 -34.36 22.11
CA GLU A 50 -10.98 -35.00 21.00
C GLU A 50 -10.05 -35.86 20.12
N TYR A 51 -8.76 -35.55 20.11
CA TYR A 51 -7.75 -36.20 19.28
C TYR A 51 -6.51 -36.55 20.09
N ASP A 52 -5.91 -37.70 19.82
CA ASP A 52 -4.63 -38.09 20.42
C ASP A 52 -3.48 -37.33 19.73
N PRO A 53 -2.71 -36.47 20.44
CA PRO A 53 -1.58 -35.76 19.85
C PRO A 53 -0.51 -36.68 19.26
N GLU A 54 -0.46 -37.96 19.65
CA GLU A 54 0.48 -38.92 19.08
C GLU A 54 0.08 -39.41 17.68
N GLU A 55 -1.20 -39.33 17.31
CA GLU A 55 -1.70 -39.71 15.96
C GLU A 55 -1.57 -38.60 14.93
N TRP A 56 -1.41 -37.35 15.39
CA TRP A 56 -1.40 -36.15 14.55
C TRP A 56 -0.06 -35.44 14.59
N GLU A 57 0.34 -34.90 13.44
CA GLU A 57 1.52 -34.06 13.28
C GLU A 57 1.08 -32.61 13.13
N LYS A 58 1.60 -31.73 14.00
CA LYS A 58 1.40 -30.28 13.91
C LYS A 58 2.37 -29.74 12.85
N VAL A 59 1.85 -29.13 11.77
CA VAL A 59 2.71 -28.57 10.72
C VAL A 59 3.43 -27.33 11.26
N ASP A 60 4.76 -27.30 11.15
CA ASP A 60 5.60 -26.17 11.59
C ASP A 60 6.01 -25.23 10.44
N ASP A 61 5.63 -25.56 9.20
CA ASP A 61 5.84 -24.69 8.05
C ASP A 61 5.09 -23.36 8.20
N ILE A 62 5.66 -22.32 7.61
CA ILE A 62 5.09 -20.98 7.61
C ILE A 62 4.57 -20.59 6.22
N LEU A 63 3.59 -19.70 6.20
CA LEU A 63 3.11 -19.05 5.01
C LEU A 63 4.21 -18.18 4.38
N ASP A 64 4.21 -18.16 3.05
CA ASP A 64 5.05 -17.26 2.29
C ASP A 64 4.62 -15.79 2.47
N VAL A 65 5.58 -14.87 2.42
CA VAL A 65 5.35 -13.43 2.65
C VAL A 65 4.40 -12.80 1.61
N TRP A 66 4.28 -13.40 0.42
CA TRP A 66 3.31 -12.95 -0.57
C TRP A 66 1.88 -13.34 -0.20
N PHE A 67 1.68 -14.43 0.56
CA PHE A 67 0.37 -14.76 1.13
C PHE A 67 0.02 -13.77 2.24
N GLU A 68 0.97 -13.48 3.14
CA GLU A 68 0.75 -12.51 4.22
C GLU A 68 0.33 -11.15 3.66
N SER A 69 1.15 -10.56 2.77
CA SER A 69 0.82 -9.29 2.10
C SER A 69 -0.44 -9.38 1.23
N GLY A 70 -0.62 -10.49 0.51
CA GLY A 70 -1.78 -10.78 -0.31
C GLY A 70 -3.09 -10.89 0.47
N SER A 71 -3.04 -11.22 1.76
CA SER A 71 -4.22 -11.30 2.63
C SER A 71 -4.65 -9.95 3.22
N SER A 72 -3.94 -8.85 2.92
CA SER A 72 -4.20 -7.50 3.46
C SER A 72 -5.60 -6.95 3.17
N TRP A 73 -6.24 -7.33 2.06
CA TRP A 73 -7.64 -6.97 1.79
C TRP A 73 -8.59 -7.52 2.87
N ASN A 74 -8.25 -8.65 3.50
CA ASN A 74 -9.04 -9.22 4.59
C ASN A 74 -8.56 -8.69 5.94
N ALA A 75 -7.26 -8.83 6.22
CA ALA A 75 -6.64 -8.50 7.50
C ALA A 75 -6.63 -6.98 7.81
N VAL A 76 -6.77 -6.13 6.78
CA VAL A 76 -6.86 -4.68 6.95
C VAL A 76 -8.22 -4.17 6.51
N MET A 77 -8.56 -4.30 5.23
CA MET A 77 -9.74 -3.60 4.69
C MET A 77 -11.05 -4.14 5.26
N ARG A 78 -11.27 -5.46 5.23
CA ARG A 78 -12.47 -6.05 5.81
C ARG A 78 -12.49 -6.00 7.34
N GLN A 79 -11.38 -6.36 7.99
CA GLN A 79 -11.31 -6.39 9.46
C GLN A 79 -11.56 -5.01 10.09
N ARG A 80 -11.12 -3.93 9.44
CA ARG A 80 -11.35 -2.55 9.90
C ARG A 80 -12.61 -1.90 9.34
N GLY A 81 -13.40 -2.62 8.53
CA GLY A 81 -14.63 -2.08 7.93
C GLY A 81 -14.41 -0.95 6.92
N LEU A 82 -13.26 -0.93 6.23
CA LEU A 82 -12.85 0.14 5.30
C LEU A 82 -13.34 -0.08 3.85
N GLY A 83 -14.22 -1.07 3.65
CA GLY A 83 -14.80 -1.40 2.35
C GLY A 83 -14.08 -2.53 1.62
N TYR A 84 -14.86 -3.30 0.87
CA TYR A 84 -14.41 -4.41 0.04
C TYR A 84 -15.45 -4.65 -1.07
N PRO A 85 -15.05 -4.74 -2.35
CA PRO A 85 -13.69 -4.55 -2.88
C PRO A 85 -13.26 -3.08 -2.82
N VAL A 86 -11.95 -2.84 -2.71
CA VAL A 86 -11.41 -1.47 -2.73
C VAL A 86 -11.46 -0.88 -4.13
N ASP A 87 -11.49 0.44 -4.25
CA ASP A 87 -11.59 1.08 -5.57
C ASP A 87 -10.32 0.94 -6.40
N LEU A 88 -9.14 1.09 -5.78
CA LEU A 88 -7.86 1.11 -6.48
C LEU A 88 -6.75 0.40 -5.69
N TYR A 89 -6.01 -0.48 -6.37
CA TYR A 89 -4.65 -0.86 -6.00
C TYR A 89 -3.66 -0.12 -6.90
N LEU A 90 -2.59 0.42 -6.31
CA LEU A 90 -1.56 1.20 -7.02
C LEU A 90 -0.18 0.80 -6.51
N GLU A 91 0.64 0.22 -7.37
CA GLU A 91 2.02 -0.17 -7.07
C GLU A 91 2.89 -0.20 -8.35
N GLY A 92 4.18 -0.48 -8.20
CA GLY A 92 5.11 -0.70 -9.29
C GLY A 92 4.72 -1.86 -10.23
N SER A 93 5.20 -1.80 -11.47
CA SER A 93 4.89 -2.78 -12.52
C SER A 93 5.30 -4.23 -12.18
N ASP A 94 6.26 -4.43 -11.29
CA ASP A 94 6.66 -5.75 -10.78
C ASP A 94 5.56 -6.45 -9.99
N GLN A 95 4.62 -5.70 -9.41
CA GLN A 95 3.57 -6.26 -8.55
C GLN A 95 2.49 -7.03 -9.30
N HIS A 96 2.48 -7.00 -10.64
CA HIS A 96 1.65 -7.90 -11.44
C HIS A 96 1.90 -9.39 -11.13
N ARG A 97 3.15 -9.76 -10.81
CA ARG A 97 3.53 -11.12 -10.41
C ARG A 97 3.78 -11.26 -8.90
N GLY A 98 3.62 -10.16 -8.17
CA GLY A 98 3.72 -10.11 -6.72
C GLY A 98 2.34 -9.82 -6.13
N TRP A 99 2.24 -8.69 -5.44
CA TRP A 99 1.13 -8.38 -4.55
C TRP A 99 -0.25 -8.34 -5.22
N PHE A 100 -0.35 -7.92 -6.49
CA PHE A 100 -1.65 -7.93 -7.17
C PHE A 100 -2.17 -9.35 -7.37
N GLN A 101 -1.31 -10.26 -7.83
CA GLN A 101 -1.68 -11.65 -8.06
C GLN A 101 -1.95 -12.35 -6.72
N THR A 102 -1.08 -12.16 -5.73
CA THR A 102 -1.22 -12.81 -4.43
C THR A 102 -2.31 -12.20 -3.56
N SER A 103 -2.81 -11.01 -3.89
CA SER A 103 -4.07 -10.50 -3.33
C SER A 103 -5.30 -11.07 -4.04
N LEU A 104 -5.24 -11.15 -5.38
CA LEU A 104 -6.36 -11.58 -6.20
C LEU A 104 -6.75 -13.05 -5.95
N LEU A 105 -5.78 -13.97 -5.91
CA LEU A 105 -6.06 -15.40 -5.81
C LEU A 105 -6.72 -15.78 -4.47
N PRO A 106 -6.21 -15.37 -3.29
CA PRO A 106 -6.86 -15.68 -2.02
C PRO A 106 -8.22 -15.00 -1.86
N ALA A 107 -8.38 -13.77 -2.38
CA ALA A 107 -9.67 -13.08 -2.37
C ALA A 107 -10.74 -13.83 -3.17
N LEU A 108 -10.41 -14.24 -4.40
CA LEU A 108 -11.30 -15.06 -5.22
C LEU A 108 -11.60 -16.41 -4.56
N GLY A 109 -10.58 -17.07 -4.00
CA GLY A 109 -10.76 -18.34 -3.32
C GLY A 109 -11.66 -18.25 -2.09
N ALA A 110 -11.55 -17.18 -1.30
CA ALA A 110 -12.28 -17.03 -0.05
C ALA A 110 -13.67 -16.38 -0.21
N THR A 111 -13.88 -15.56 -1.23
CA THR A 111 -15.10 -14.72 -1.36
C THR A 111 -15.78 -14.79 -2.72
N GLY A 112 -15.10 -15.35 -3.74
CA GLY A 112 -15.56 -15.30 -5.13
C GLY A 112 -15.44 -13.93 -5.79
N GLN A 113 -14.85 -12.92 -5.13
CA GLN A 113 -14.74 -11.56 -5.62
C GLN A 113 -13.26 -11.08 -5.64
N PRO A 114 -12.82 -10.31 -6.64
CA PRO A 114 -11.50 -9.68 -6.60
C PRO A 114 -11.43 -8.65 -5.47
N PRO A 115 -10.25 -8.38 -4.88
CA PRO A 115 -10.12 -7.47 -3.75
C PRO A 115 -10.14 -6.00 -4.15
N PHE A 116 -9.99 -5.69 -5.44
CA PHE A 116 -9.96 -4.34 -6.01
C PHE A 116 -10.86 -4.24 -7.26
N LYS A 117 -11.37 -3.03 -7.54
CA LYS A 117 -12.13 -2.72 -8.76
C LYS A 117 -11.23 -2.29 -9.91
N SER A 118 -10.09 -1.66 -9.61
CA SER A 118 -9.12 -1.20 -10.60
C SER A 118 -7.69 -1.35 -10.09
N VAL A 119 -6.77 -1.50 -11.03
CA VAL A 119 -5.32 -1.54 -10.77
C VAL A 119 -4.68 -0.46 -11.62
N LEU A 120 -3.80 0.34 -11.00
CA LEU A 120 -2.93 1.28 -11.68
C LEU A 120 -1.48 0.88 -11.39
N THR A 121 -0.64 0.91 -12.42
CA THR A 121 0.78 0.62 -12.29
C THR A 121 1.63 1.79 -12.71
N HIS A 122 2.77 1.93 -12.05
CA HIS A 122 3.81 2.88 -12.43
C HIS A 122 5.13 2.17 -12.74
N GLY A 123 5.97 2.83 -13.53
CA GLY A 123 7.33 2.38 -13.83
C GLY A 123 8.27 2.49 -12.61
N PHE A 124 9.48 1.98 -12.80
CA PHE A 124 10.53 2.07 -11.79
C PHE A 124 11.25 3.41 -11.88
N MET A 125 11.79 3.86 -10.74
CA MET A 125 12.76 4.94 -10.76
C MET A 125 14.12 4.40 -11.23
N VAL A 126 14.69 5.03 -12.24
CA VAL A 126 16.01 4.72 -12.82
C VAL A 126 16.87 5.98 -12.85
N ASP A 127 18.18 5.84 -12.94
CA ASP A 127 19.05 7.00 -13.14
C ASP A 127 18.83 7.66 -14.52
N LYS A 128 19.47 8.80 -14.77
CA LYS A 128 19.36 9.54 -16.03
C LYS A 128 19.77 8.71 -17.26
N GLU A 129 20.67 7.73 -17.11
CA GLU A 129 21.07 6.78 -18.14
C GLU A 129 20.10 5.60 -18.30
N GLY A 130 19.07 5.49 -17.45
CA GLY A 130 18.08 4.42 -17.47
C GLY A 130 18.53 3.14 -16.76
N LYS A 131 19.57 3.20 -15.92
CA LYS A 131 20.02 2.05 -15.14
C LYS A 131 19.30 2.00 -13.80
N LYS A 132 19.15 0.78 -13.29
CA LYS A 132 18.58 0.54 -11.97
C LYS A 132 19.40 1.27 -10.90
N MET A 133 18.72 2.03 -10.06
CA MET A 133 19.34 2.66 -8.90
C MET A 133 19.64 1.63 -7.82
N SER A 134 20.82 1.71 -7.20
CA SER A 134 21.14 0.92 -6.01
C SER A 134 22.22 1.58 -5.15
N LYS A 135 22.17 1.34 -3.84
CA LYS A 135 23.17 1.85 -2.89
C LYS A 135 24.59 1.42 -3.27
N SER A 136 24.77 0.19 -3.74
CA SER A 136 26.06 -0.35 -4.16
C SER A 136 26.62 0.31 -5.43
N LEU A 137 25.76 0.86 -6.30
CA LEU A 137 26.18 1.59 -7.50
C LEU A 137 26.42 3.08 -7.24
N GLY A 138 26.09 3.57 -6.04
CA GLY A 138 26.26 4.97 -5.64
C GLY A 138 25.34 5.97 -6.36
N ASN A 139 24.39 5.49 -7.16
CA ASN A 139 23.42 6.30 -7.90
C ASN A 139 22.03 6.32 -7.22
N ALA A 140 21.92 5.84 -5.99
CA ALA A 140 20.67 5.87 -5.24
C ALA A 140 20.41 7.27 -4.67
N LEU A 141 19.18 7.77 -4.85
CA LEU A 141 18.69 8.97 -4.19
C LEU A 141 18.03 8.58 -2.86
N GLU A 142 18.47 9.22 -1.78
CA GLU A 142 17.86 9.04 -0.46
C GLU A 142 16.71 10.04 -0.30
N VAL A 143 15.51 9.53 -0.03
CA VAL A 143 14.29 10.34 0.09
C VAL A 143 14.41 11.41 1.16
N ASP A 144 15.04 11.11 2.30
CA ASP A 144 15.24 12.07 3.39
C ASP A 144 16.12 13.27 2.96
N ALA A 145 17.12 13.02 2.10
CA ALA A 145 17.95 14.09 1.57
C ALA A 145 17.13 14.98 0.62
N LEU A 146 16.35 14.38 -0.28
CA LEU A 146 15.47 15.14 -1.17
C LEU A 146 14.46 16.00 -0.40
N LEU A 147 13.83 15.44 0.64
CA LEU A 147 12.87 16.16 1.46
C LEU A 147 13.52 17.30 2.25
N ARG A 148 14.74 17.09 2.78
CA ARG A 148 15.48 18.13 3.49
C ARG A 148 15.91 19.26 2.55
N ASP A 149 16.40 18.92 1.36
CA ASP A 149 17.05 19.88 0.47
C ASP A 149 16.04 20.66 -0.39
N PHE A 150 14.92 20.03 -0.78
CA PHE A 150 13.89 20.64 -1.64
C PHE A 150 12.54 20.90 -0.94
N GLY A 151 12.25 20.18 0.14
CA GLY A 151 10.94 20.22 0.80
C GLY A 151 9.90 19.31 0.13
N ALA A 152 8.95 18.82 0.94
CA ALA A 152 7.94 17.85 0.49
C ALA A 152 7.07 18.36 -0.67
N ASP A 153 6.72 19.65 -0.69
CA ASP A 153 5.87 20.22 -1.74
C ASP A 153 6.56 20.21 -3.11
N VAL A 154 7.86 20.51 -3.16
CA VAL A 154 8.62 20.46 -4.41
C VAL A 154 8.75 19.02 -4.91
N CYS A 155 8.99 18.07 -4.01
CA CYS A 155 9.00 16.64 -4.37
C CYS A 155 7.63 16.18 -4.90
N ARG A 156 6.52 16.58 -4.26
CA ARG A 156 5.16 16.28 -4.75
C ARG A 156 4.86 16.93 -6.08
N TRP A 157 5.28 18.18 -6.26
CA TRP A 157 5.15 18.91 -7.51
C TRP A 157 5.86 18.18 -8.65
N TRP A 158 7.10 17.73 -8.39
CA TRP A 158 7.85 16.89 -9.32
C TRP A 158 7.09 15.60 -9.66
N VAL A 159 6.65 14.83 -8.65
CA VAL A 159 5.90 13.57 -8.87
C VAL A 159 4.65 13.80 -9.73
N SER A 160 3.91 14.89 -9.49
CA SER A 160 2.70 15.20 -10.26
C SER A 160 2.95 15.54 -11.74
N SER A 161 4.20 15.86 -12.10
CA SER A 161 4.60 16.18 -13.47
C SER A 161 5.06 14.97 -14.29
N LEU A 162 5.16 13.79 -13.66
CA LEU A 162 5.73 12.61 -14.28
C LEU A 162 4.74 11.86 -15.17
N ALA A 163 5.22 11.41 -16.32
CA ALA A 163 4.59 10.34 -17.08
C ALA A 163 4.96 8.99 -16.42
N PHE A 164 4.10 8.52 -15.52
CA PHE A 164 4.39 7.38 -14.64
C PHE A 164 4.26 6.01 -15.32
N GLU A 165 3.72 5.95 -16.55
CA GLU A 165 3.44 4.69 -17.25
C GLU A 165 4.72 3.94 -17.66
N ASN A 166 5.84 4.67 -17.81
CA ASN A 166 7.15 4.14 -18.14
C ASN A 166 8.12 4.34 -16.97
N ASP A 167 9.31 3.75 -17.07
CA ASP A 167 10.38 4.02 -16.11
C ASP A 167 10.70 5.51 -16.03
N ILE A 168 10.81 5.98 -14.79
CA ILE A 168 10.97 7.38 -14.41
C ILE A 168 12.46 7.64 -14.23
N LYS A 169 13.04 8.44 -15.12
CA LYS A 169 14.42 8.91 -14.96
C LYS A 169 14.49 9.96 -13.87
N VAL A 170 15.43 9.80 -12.94
CA VAL A 170 15.59 10.71 -11.81
C VAL A 170 17.00 11.29 -11.79
N ASP A 171 17.08 12.61 -11.64
CA ASP A 171 18.29 13.40 -11.43
C ASP A 171 17.94 14.55 -10.46
N LEU A 172 18.91 15.02 -9.67
CA LEU A 172 18.73 16.15 -8.75
C LEU A 172 18.32 17.44 -9.50
N GLU A 173 18.80 17.62 -10.73
CA GLU A 173 18.45 18.78 -11.57
C GLU A 173 16.93 18.87 -11.81
N PHE A 174 16.21 17.74 -11.86
CA PHE A 174 14.75 17.76 -12.05
C PHE A 174 14.01 18.34 -10.83
N PHE A 175 14.56 18.19 -9.62
CA PHE A 175 14.00 18.80 -8.42
C PHE A 175 14.29 20.29 -8.35
N GLU A 176 15.46 20.74 -8.83
CA GLU A 176 15.78 22.17 -8.97
C GLU A 176 14.79 22.86 -9.92
N VAL A 177 14.59 22.30 -11.12
CA VAL A 177 13.62 22.80 -12.10
C VAL A 177 12.19 22.79 -11.53
N SER A 178 11.81 21.74 -10.82
CA SER A 178 10.50 21.67 -10.14
C SER A 178 10.36 22.75 -9.09
N GLY A 179 11.43 23.04 -8.34
CA GLY A 179 11.46 24.10 -7.33
C GLY A 179 11.29 25.49 -7.93
N GLU A 180 11.87 25.76 -9.10
CA GLU A 180 11.64 27.01 -9.84
C GLU A 180 10.19 27.17 -10.28
N SER A 181 9.61 26.12 -10.89
CA SER A 181 8.21 26.10 -11.32
C SER A 181 7.24 26.28 -10.15
N TYR A 182 7.46 25.54 -9.05
CA TYR A 182 6.70 25.70 -7.81
C TYR A 182 6.79 27.13 -7.26
N ARG A 183 7.99 27.72 -7.22
CA ARG A 183 8.20 29.10 -6.74
C ARG A 183 7.46 30.11 -7.61
N LYS A 184 7.40 29.90 -8.93
CA LYS A 184 6.63 30.76 -9.84
C LYS A 184 5.14 30.73 -9.48
N VAL A 185 4.54 29.55 -9.33
CA VAL A 185 3.13 29.41 -8.90
C VAL A 185 2.90 30.05 -7.54
N ARG A 186 3.74 29.76 -6.55
CA ARG A 186 3.67 30.34 -5.21
C ARG A 186 3.76 31.87 -5.25
N ASN A 187 4.63 32.45 -6.05
CA ASN A 187 4.77 33.89 -6.19
C ASN A 187 3.57 34.53 -6.87
N THR A 188 2.98 33.87 -7.87
CA THR A 188 1.71 34.31 -8.48
C THR A 188 0.59 34.33 -7.45
N LEU A 189 0.41 33.26 -6.68
CA LEU A 189 -0.60 33.21 -5.62
C LEU A 189 -0.34 34.28 -4.56
N ARG A 190 0.91 34.48 -4.15
CA ARG A 190 1.30 35.54 -3.21
C ARG A 190 0.94 36.92 -3.75
N PHE A 191 1.21 37.18 -5.03
CA PHE A 191 0.84 38.45 -5.67
C PHE A 191 -0.67 38.65 -5.67
N LEU A 192 -1.46 37.64 -6.09
CA LEU A 192 -2.92 37.71 -6.07
C LEU A 192 -3.45 37.99 -4.65
N LEU A 193 -3.00 37.23 -3.65
CA LEU A 193 -3.41 37.42 -2.27
C LEU A 193 -3.01 38.79 -1.70
N SER A 194 -1.86 39.33 -2.11
CA SER A 194 -1.42 40.66 -1.66
C SER A 194 -2.31 41.78 -2.21
N ASN A 195 -2.89 41.60 -3.40
CA ASN A 195 -3.85 42.54 -3.99
C ASN A 195 -5.27 42.40 -3.41
N LEU A 196 -5.51 41.40 -2.55
CA LEU A 196 -6.80 41.16 -1.90
C LEU A 196 -6.73 41.42 -0.39
N SER A 197 -5.65 42.02 0.11
CA SER A 197 -5.39 42.12 1.55
C SER A 197 -6.41 42.96 2.33
N ASP A 198 -7.09 43.88 1.65
CA ASP A 198 -8.10 44.81 2.14
C ASP A 198 -9.49 44.56 1.52
N PHE A 199 -9.66 43.50 0.74
CA PHE A 199 -10.91 43.16 0.08
C PHE A 199 -11.78 42.26 0.99
N ASP A 200 -12.97 42.73 1.35
CA ASP A 200 -14.00 41.94 2.02
C ASP A 200 -15.03 41.44 0.99
N PRO A 201 -15.10 40.13 0.71
CA PRO A 201 -16.07 39.58 -0.24
C PRO A 201 -17.53 39.88 0.10
N ALA A 202 -17.88 40.14 1.37
CA ALA A 202 -19.26 40.44 1.75
C ALA A 202 -19.63 41.92 1.53
N ALA A 203 -18.66 42.83 1.59
CA ALA A 203 -18.88 44.27 1.50
C ALA A 203 -18.47 44.86 0.13
N ASP A 204 -17.41 44.33 -0.47
CA ASP A 204 -16.73 44.93 -1.62
C ASP A 204 -17.00 44.20 -2.95
N SER A 205 -17.69 43.05 -2.92
CA SER A 205 -18.08 42.35 -4.15
C SER A 205 -19.06 43.20 -4.98
N GLY A 206 -18.67 43.52 -6.21
CA GLY A 206 -19.51 44.25 -7.17
C GLY A 206 -20.47 43.35 -7.94
N GLU A 207 -21.24 43.96 -8.85
CA GLU A 207 -22.03 43.21 -9.84
C GLU A 207 -21.11 42.39 -10.75
N PRO A 208 -21.57 41.22 -11.27
CA PRO A 208 -20.80 40.42 -12.21
C PRO A 208 -20.30 41.26 -13.38
N ALA A 209 -19.03 41.05 -13.75
CA ALA A 209 -18.42 41.81 -14.82
C ALA A 209 -19.18 41.61 -16.14
N GLY A 210 -19.38 42.70 -16.90
CA GLY A 210 -20.10 42.65 -18.17
C GLY A 210 -19.39 41.75 -19.19
N PRO A 211 -20.11 41.16 -20.17
CA PRO A 211 -19.59 40.10 -21.05
C PRO A 211 -18.44 40.51 -21.98
N PHE A 212 -18.08 41.80 -22.01
CA PHE A 212 -17.00 42.35 -22.83
C PHE A 212 -15.88 43.01 -21.99
N SER A 213 -15.89 42.86 -20.66
CA SER A 213 -14.81 43.38 -19.81
C SER A 213 -13.60 42.45 -19.79
N LEU A 214 -12.44 42.97 -19.39
CA LEU A 214 -11.24 42.16 -19.17
C LEU A 214 -11.43 41.18 -18.00
N ASP A 215 -12.17 41.56 -16.97
CA ASP A 215 -12.44 40.70 -15.81
C ASP A 215 -13.35 39.52 -16.16
N ALA A 216 -14.23 39.65 -17.16
CA ALA A 216 -15.03 38.54 -17.66
C ALA A 216 -14.24 37.60 -18.59
N TRP A 217 -13.10 38.05 -19.10
CA TRP A 217 -12.18 37.22 -19.92
C TRP A 217 -11.19 36.43 -19.07
N ALA A 218 -10.72 37.01 -17.97
CA ALA A 218 -9.74 36.41 -17.04
C ALA A 218 -10.31 35.21 -16.27
#